data_AF-A0A1V3QAQ4-F1
#
_entry.id   AF-A0A1V3QAQ4-F1
#
_cell.length_a   1.000
_cell.length_b   1.000
_cell.length_c   1.000
_cell.angle_alpha   90.00
_cell.angle_beta   90.00
_cell.angle_gamma   90.00
#
_symmetry.space_group_name_H-M   'P 1'
#
loop_
_entity.id
_entity.type
_entity.pdbx_description
1 polymer ?
#
loop_
_entity_poly.entity_id
_entity_poly.type
_entity_poly.pdbx_seq_one_letter_code
_entity_poly.pdbx_strand_id
1 'polypeptide(L)'
;MQNDDIVRIKDLFAVRASVLRARRRVLVTAFVTPLLCVLLILLLLYRFTSLGTTASLVLTSVFILGGVAVFAHWQRHYQSILQQLDALDRKVSGGEIVYASQVAFHSYR
;
A
#
# COMPACT_ATOMS: atom_id res chain seq x y z
N MET A 1 -6.76 -0.31 -34.97
CA MET A 1 -6.92 0.00 -33.52
C MET A 1 -8.20 -0.67 -33.05
N GLN A 2 -8.12 -1.57 -32.07
CA GLN A 2 -9.25 -2.34 -31.56
C GLN A 2 -10.01 -1.51 -30.52
N ASN A 3 -11.34 -1.54 -30.57
CA ASN A 3 -12.25 -0.84 -29.65
C ASN A 3 -12.12 -1.31 -28.18
N ASP A 4 -11.35 -2.38 -27.94
CA ASP A 4 -11.07 -2.95 -26.62
C ASP A 4 -9.98 -2.17 -25.87
N ASP A 5 -9.20 -1.32 -26.57
CA ASP A 5 -8.19 -0.45 -25.93
C ASP A 5 -8.79 0.82 -25.31
N ILE A 6 -10.06 1.13 -25.56
CA ILE A 6 -10.70 2.34 -25.03
C ILE A 6 -11.12 2.11 -23.58
N VAL A 7 -10.63 2.95 -22.68
CA VAL A 7 -10.97 2.91 -21.26
C VAL A 7 -12.45 3.26 -21.08
N ARG A 8 -13.24 2.31 -20.58
CA ARG A 8 -14.65 2.56 -20.25
C ARG A 8 -14.78 2.93 -18.78
N ILE A 9 -15.78 3.74 -18.45
CA ILE A 9 -16.12 4.12 -17.08
C ILE A 9 -16.32 2.88 -16.18
N LYS A 10 -16.96 1.83 -16.73
CA LYS A 10 -17.17 0.56 -16.01
C LYS A 10 -15.85 -0.10 -15.58
N ASP A 11 -14.83 -0.02 -16.42
CA ASP A 11 -13.51 -0.60 -16.14
C ASP A 11 -12.77 0.21 -15.08
N LEU A 12 -12.90 1.55 -15.10
CA LEU A 12 -12.38 2.42 -14.05
C LEU A 12 -12.97 2.11 -12.67
N PHE A 13 -14.29 1.87 -12.58
CA PHE A 13 -14.92 1.44 -11.34
C PHE A 13 -14.38 0.10 -10.84
N ALA A 14 -14.17 -0.87 -11.74
CA ALA A 14 -13.63 -2.18 -11.38
C ALA A 14 -12.18 -2.07 -10.86
N VAL A 15 -11.34 -1.27 -11.53
CA VAL A 15 -9.96 -0.98 -11.12
C VAL A 15 -9.94 -0.23 -9.78
N ARG A 16 -10.83 0.75 -9.57
CA ARG A 16 -10.93 1.45 -8.27
C ARG A 16 -11.23 0.47 -7.13
N ALA A 17 -12.21 -0.42 -7.35
CA ALA A 17 -12.60 -1.40 -6.35
C ALA A 17 -11.49 -2.43 -6.06
N SER A 18 -10.70 -2.80 -7.06
CA SER A 18 -9.54 -3.71 -6.88
C SER A 18 -8.40 -3.01 -6.13
N VAL A 19 -8.08 -1.76 -6.48
CA VAL A 19 -7.05 -0.95 -5.81
C VAL A 19 -7.41 -0.69 -4.35
N LEU A 20 -8.67 -0.38 -4.03
CA LEU A 20 -9.11 -0.19 -2.64
C LEU A 20 -9.02 -1.48 -1.82
N ARG A 21 -9.36 -2.63 -2.40
CA ARG A 21 -9.20 -3.94 -1.75
C ARG A 21 -7.72 -4.27 -1.50
N ALA A 22 -6.87 -4.04 -2.50
CA ALA A 22 -5.42 -4.23 -2.38
C ALA A 22 -4.82 -3.30 -1.31
N ARG A 23 -5.16 -2.01 -1.34
CA ARG A 23 -4.77 -1.02 -0.33
C ARG A 23 -5.12 -1.49 1.07
N ARG A 24 -6.36 -1.94 1.29
CA ARG A 24 -6.80 -2.40 2.61
C ARG A 24 -5.98 -3.60 3.06
N ARG A 25 -5.77 -4.60 2.20
CA ARG A 25 -4.97 -5.78 2.52
C ARG A 25 -3.52 -5.40 2.85
N VAL A 26 -2.88 -4.58 2.02
CA VAL A 26 -1.48 -4.17 2.22
C VAL A 26 -1.30 -3.33 3.47
N LEU A 27 -2.20 -2.38 3.75
CA LEU A 27 -2.15 -1.58 4.97
C LEU A 27 -2.38 -2.43 6.23
N VAL A 28 -3.29 -3.40 6.18
CA VAL A 28 -3.50 -4.34 7.29
C VAL A 28 -2.24 -5.17 7.52
N THR A 29 -1.63 -5.72 6.46
CA THR A 29 -0.38 -6.48 6.62
C THR A 29 0.77 -5.61 7.10
N ALA A 30 0.89 -4.36 6.61
CA ALA A 30 1.93 -3.44 7.04
C ALA A 30 1.78 -3.04 8.52
N PHE A 31 0.56 -3.05 9.06
CA PHE A 31 0.29 -2.79 10.47
C PHE A 31 0.50 -4.04 11.35
N VAL A 32 0.01 -5.20 10.92
CA VAL A 32 0.02 -6.44 11.71
C VAL A 32 1.40 -7.09 11.78
N THR A 33 2.15 -7.11 10.67
CA THR A 33 3.47 -7.74 10.61
C THR A 33 4.46 -7.20 11.66
N PRO A 34 4.69 -5.88 11.80
CA PRO A 34 5.63 -5.38 12.81
C PRO A 34 5.19 -5.72 14.24
N LEU A 35 3.88 -5.72 14.53
CA LEU A 35 3.35 -6.14 15.83
C LEU A 35 3.65 -7.61 16.14
N LEU A 36 3.42 -8.50 15.16
CA LEU A 36 3.74 -9.92 15.30
C LEU A 36 5.25 -10.15 15.46
N CYS A 37 6.08 -9.43 14.71
CA CYS A 37 7.53 -9.48 14.87
C CYS A 37 7.98 -9.05 16.27
N VAL A 38 7.45 -7.94 16.80
CA VAL A 38 7.74 -7.48 18.17
C VAL A 38 7.34 -8.53 19.19
N LEU A 39 6.13 -9.10 19.08
CA LEU A 39 5.66 -10.15 19.99
C LEU A 39 6.59 -11.37 19.98
N LEU A 40 6.98 -11.83 18.81
CA LEU A 40 7.83 -13.01 18.63
C LEU A 40 9.24 -12.77 19.18
N ILE A 41 9.79 -11.57 18.99
CA ILE A 41 11.08 -11.16 19.55
C ILE A 41 11.02 -11.09 21.07
N LEU A 42 9.96 -10.50 21.65
CA LEU A 42 9.79 -10.45 23.10
C LEU A 42 9.70 -11.86 23.71
N LEU A 43 9.00 -12.79 23.05
CA LEU A 43 8.95 -14.20 23.44
C LEU A 43 10.32 -14.88 23.40
N LEU A 44 11.10 -14.63 22.35
CA LEU A 44 12.47 -15.13 22.23
C LEU A 44 13.37 -14.55 23.33
N LEU A 45 13.31 -13.25 23.57
CA LEU A 45 14.12 -12.58 24.60
C LEU A 45 13.76 -13.06 26.01
N TYR A 46 12.48 -13.31 26.28
CA TYR A 46 12.06 -13.94 27.53
C TYR A 46 12.66 -15.34 27.70
N ARG A 47 12.74 -16.13 26.62
CA ARG A 47 13.31 -17.48 26.64
C ARG A 47 14.84 -17.48 26.74
N PHE A 48 15.49 -16.51 26.10
CA PHE A 48 16.94 -16.32 26.07
C PHE A 48 17.34 -15.19 27.02
N THR A 49 17.44 -15.53 28.31
CA THR A 49 17.70 -14.63 29.45
C THR A 49 18.98 -13.78 29.37
N SER A 50 19.81 -13.94 28.33
CA SER A 50 21.07 -13.22 28.17
C SER A 50 20.93 -11.82 27.56
N LEU A 51 19.80 -11.50 26.94
CA LEU A 51 19.57 -10.21 26.30
C LEU A 51 18.80 -9.30 27.27
N GLY A 52 19.53 -8.41 27.95
CA GLY A 52 18.96 -7.48 28.93
C GLY A 52 17.86 -6.56 28.36
N THR A 53 17.16 -5.88 29.27
CA THR A 53 16.03 -4.96 28.96
C THR A 53 16.34 -3.93 27.87
N THR A 54 17.59 -3.46 27.80
CA THR A 54 18.04 -2.51 26.77
C THR A 54 17.96 -3.06 25.35
N ALA A 55 18.37 -4.32 25.13
CA ALA A 55 18.30 -4.95 23.81
C ALA A 55 16.85 -5.10 23.34
N SER A 56 15.96 -5.46 24.27
CA SER A 56 14.52 -5.58 24.03
C SER A 56 13.89 -4.26 23.59
N LEU A 57 14.27 -3.16 24.26
CA LEU A 57 13.80 -1.81 23.96
C LEU A 57 14.26 -1.33 22.57
N VAL A 58 15.53 -1.56 22.23
CA VAL A 58 16.09 -1.16 20.93
C VAL A 58 15.42 -1.93 19.79
N LEU A 59 15.31 -3.26 19.90
CA LEU A 59 14.64 -4.10 18.91
C LEU A 59 13.18 -3.67 18.71
N THR A 60 12.43 -3.50 19.80
CA THR A 60 11.02 -3.08 19.72
C THR A 60 10.88 -1.73 19.01
N SER A 61 11.77 -0.78 19.32
CA SER A 61 11.77 0.54 18.69
C SER A 61 12.05 0.47 17.19
N VAL A 62 13.03 -0.33 16.77
CA VAL A 62 13.37 -0.51 15.34
C VAL A 62 12.20 -1.10 14.56
N PHE A 63 11.54 -2.13 15.09
CA PHE A 63 10.40 -2.76 14.39
C PHE A 63 9.18 -1.84 14.33
N ILE A 64 8.90 -1.07 15.39
CA ILE A 64 7.80 -0.10 15.39
C ILE A 64 8.08 1.02 14.38
N LEU A 65 9.27 1.64 14.44
CA LEU A 65 9.62 2.74 13.53
C LEU A 65 9.68 2.27 12.07
N GLY A 66 10.26 1.09 11.82
CA GLY A 66 10.26 0.47 10.49
C GLY A 66 8.85 0.18 10.00
N GLY A 67 7.99 -0.37 10.87
CA GLY A 67 6.57 -0.61 10.57
C GLY A 67 5.82 0.67 10.20
N VAL A 68 6.00 1.75 10.96
CA VAL A 68 5.40 3.06 10.68
C VAL A 68 5.88 3.62 9.34
N ALA A 69 7.18 3.53 9.04
CA ALA A 69 7.73 4.00 7.78
C ALA A 69 7.15 3.23 6.58
N VAL A 70 7.07 1.89 6.68
CA VAL A 70 6.48 1.03 5.66
C VAL A 70 4.99 1.34 5.48
N PHE A 71 4.25 1.50 6.58
CA PHE A 71 2.83 1.86 6.53
C PHE A 71 2.61 3.21 5.83
N ALA A 72 3.38 4.23 6.20
CA ALA A 72 3.32 5.56 5.60
C ALA A 72 3.67 5.53 4.10
N HIS A 73 4.69 4.76 3.72
CA HIS A 73 5.08 4.56 2.32
C HIS A 73 3.91 3.99 1.49
N TRP A 74 3.32 2.88 1.94
CA TRP A 74 2.20 2.26 1.25
C TRP A 74 0.96 3.15 1.22
N GLN A 75 0.68 3.87 2.31
CA GLN A 75 -0.42 4.81 2.36
C GLN A 75 -0.27 5.90 1.28
N ARG A 76 0.91 6.52 1.16
CA ARG A 76 1.20 7.53 0.13
C ARG A 76 1.14 6.96 -1.28
N HIS A 77 1.70 5.77 -1.49
CA HIS A 77 1.68 5.07 -2.77
C HIS A 77 0.24 4.87 -3.28
N TYR A 78 -0.63 4.30 -2.44
CA TYR A 78 -2.02 4.08 -2.83
C TYR A 78 -2.83 5.37 -2.98
N GLN A 79 -2.52 6.41 -2.19
CA GLN A 79 -3.12 7.73 -2.40
C GLN A 79 -2.77 8.31 -3.77
N SER A 80 -1.50 8.19 -4.19
CA SER A 80 -1.06 8.65 -5.52
C SER A 80 -1.77 7.90 -6.65
N ILE A 81 -1.91 6.57 -6.55
CA ILE A 81 -2.66 5.77 -7.53
C ILE A 81 -4.11 6.22 -7.61
N LEU A 82 -4.78 6.41 -6.46
CA LEU A 82 -6.17 6.86 -6.44
C LEU A 82 -6.35 8.26 -7.06
N GLN A 83 -5.40 9.18 -6.83
CA GLN A 83 -5.42 10.50 -7.45
C GLN A 83 -5.25 10.42 -8.98
N GLN A 84 -4.35 9.57 -9.48
CA GLN A 84 -4.18 9.33 -10.91
C GLN A 84 -5.44 8.71 -11.52
N LEU A 85 -6.11 7.81 -10.79
CA LEU A 85 -7.37 7.21 -11.20
C LEU A 85 -8.51 8.25 -11.25
N ASP A 86 -8.61 9.13 -10.25
CA ASP A 86 -9.61 10.21 -10.22
C ASP A 86 -9.37 11.25 -11.32
N ALA A 87 -8.11 11.47 -11.73
CA ALA A 87 -7.78 12.32 -12.87
C ALA A 87 -8.20 11.67 -14.19
N LEU A 88 -7.99 10.36 -14.33
CA LEU A 88 -8.42 9.60 -15.50
C LEU A 88 -9.95 9.53 -15.61
N ASP A 89 -10.65 9.32 -14.49
CA ASP A 89 -12.11 9.30 -14.41
C ASP A 89 -12.74 10.63 -14.86
N ARG A 90 -12.13 11.76 -14.47
CA ARG A 90 -12.56 13.09 -14.93
C ARG A 90 -12.40 13.28 -16.44
N LYS A 91 -11.32 12.78 -17.03
CA LYS A 91 -11.08 12.85 -18.49
C LYS A 91 -12.11 12.03 -19.27
N VAL A 92 -12.30 10.77 -18.87
CA VAL A 92 -13.25 9.87 -19.54
C VAL A 92 -14.70 10.35 -19.36
N SER A 93 -15.07 10.86 -18.18
CA SER A 93 -16.40 11.44 -17.94
C SER A 93 -16.64 12.74 -18.71
N GLY A 94 -15.56 13.47 -19.05
CA GLY A 94 -15.60 14.62 -19.95
C GLY A 94 -15.78 14.26 -21.44
N GLY A 95 -15.88 12.97 -21.77
CA GLY A 95 -16.02 12.48 -23.15
C GLY A 95 -14.69 12.31 -23.87
N GLU A 96 -13.55 12.42 -23.18
CA GLU A 96 -12.22 12.22 -23.78
C GLU A 96 -11.97 10.72 -23.98
N ILE A 97 -11.60 10.33 -25.21
CA ILE A 97 -11.27 8.94 -25.54
C ILE A 97 -9.85 8.67 -25.08
N VAL A 98 -9.70 7.98 -23.96
CA VAL A 98 -8.38 7.59 -23.43
C VAL A 98 -8.13 6.11 -23.74
N TYR A 99 -6.98 5.83 -24.35
CA TYR A 99 -6.54 4.47 -24.63
C TYR A 99 -5.77 3.89 -23.44
N ALA A 100 -6.03 2.63 -23.10
CA ALA A 100 -5.38 1.93 -22.00
C ALA A 100 -3.85 1.88 -22.15
N SER A 101 -3.35 1.82 -23.38
CA SER A 101 -1.91 1.87 -23.72
C SER A 101 -1.23 3.18 -23.34
N GLN A 102 -1.98 4.27 -23.14
CA GLN A 102 -1.46 5.58 -22.71
C GLN A 102 -1.53 5.77 -21.19
N VAL A 103 -2.21 4.88 -20.46
CA VAL A 103 -2.39 4.98 -19.01
C VAL A 103 -1.23 4.28 -18.31
N ALA A 104 -0.23 5.04 -17.89
CA ALA A 104 0.86 4.56 -17.04
C ALA A 104 0.68 5.07 -15.61
N PHE A 105 0.35 4.17 -14.67
CA PHE A 105 0.31 4.50 -13.26
C PHE A 105 1.72 4.55 -12.70
N HIS A 106 2.11 5.69 -12.14
CA HIS A 106 3.43 5.88 -11.55
C HIS A 106 3.36 5.74 -10.03
N SER A 107 4.28 4.98 -9.45
CA SER A 107 4.46 4.95 -8.01
C SER A 107 4.99 6.29 -7.51
N TYR A 108 4.55 6.72 -6.32
CA TYR A 108 5.11 7.86 -5.61
C TYR A 108 6.65 7.73 -5.49
N ARG A 109 7.39 8.77 -5.91
CA ARG A 109 8.85 8.88 -5.80
C ARG A 109 9.25 9.42 -4.43
#